data_AF-A0A7T8QVG0-F1
#
_entry.id   AF-A0A7T8QVG0-F1
#
_cell.length_a   1.000
_cell.length_b   1.000
_cell.length_c   1.000
_cell.angle_alpha   90.00
_cell.angle_beta   90.00
_cell.angle_gamma   90.00
#
_symmetry.space_group_name_H-M   'P 1'
#
loop_
_entity.id
_entity.type
_entity.pdbx_description
1 polymer ?
#
loop_
_entity_poly.entity_id
_entity_poly.type
_entity_poly.pdbx_seq_one_letter_code
_entity_poly.pdbx_strand_id
1 'polypeptide(L)'
;LKAVLLHNGNKYPSIPIAHSVHLKEGYENVKQLLRLVKYEEHDWEVIGDYKMIGFLTGLQGGFTKYPCFLCYWDSRATAKHYDTKDWPSRTGFVIGEMNVKWQPLVEQENILMPPLHIKLGLIKQFVRALDHKSTAFKHLEAVFPRLSEAKIKAGVFVGPEITKLMQDPEFSGKLLAPDKRAWRSFVAVVQGFLGKNKEENYRELVDDLLKSYKGMGCRMSYNTNDIKLKSLIII
;
A
#
# COMPACT_ATOMS: atom_id res chain seq x y z
N LEU A 1 -19.05 -7.96 -0.29
CA LEU A 1 -18.75 -6.82 -1.19
C LEU A 1 -19.77 -5.72 -0.96
N LYS A 2 -19.36 -4.45 -0.88
CA LYS A 2 -20.24 -3.28 -0.77
C LYS A 2 -19.74 -2.22 -1.75
N ALA A 3 -20.64 -1.52 -2.42
CA ALA A 3 -20.31 -0.37 -3.26
C ALA A 3 -21.02 0.86 -2.72
N VAL A 4 -20.28 1.96 -2.67
CA VAL A 4 -20.68 3.19 -2.01
C VAL A 4 -20.24 4.36 -2.89
N LEU A 5 -21.14 5.30 -3.13
CA LEU A 5 -20.81 6.58 -3.76
C LEU A 5 -20.22 7.51 -2.72
N LEU A 6 -19.07 8.09 -3.06
CA LEU A 6 -18.38 9.08 -2.25
C LEU A 6 -18.59 10.45 -2.89
N HIS A 7 -18.90 11.45 -2.06
CA HIS A 7 -18.97 12.83 -2.54
C HIS A 7 -17.57 13.44 -2.58
N ASN A 8 -17.18 13.98 -3.73
CA ASN A 8 -15.90 14.67 -3.90
C ASN A 8 -15.79 15.86 -2.93
N GLY A 9 -14.75 15.85 -2.09
CA GLY A 9 -14.57 16.84 -1.03
C GLY A 9 -15.30 16.54 0.28
N ASN A 10 -15.87 15.35 0.46
CA ASN A 10 -16.40 14.83 1.72
C ASN A 10 -17.43 15.73 2.44
N LYS A 11 -18.16 16.59 1.70
CA LYS A 11 -19.19 17.47 2.25
C LYS A 11 -20.48 16.75 2.61
N TYR A 12 -20.82 15.68 1.88
CA TYR A 12 -22.04 14.90 2.06
C TYR A 12 -21.72 13.47 2.50
N PRO A 13 -22.65 12.79 3.20
CA PRO A 13 -22.47 11.40 3.59
C PRO A 13 -22.36 10.49 2.36
N SER A 14 -21.62 9.40 2.54
CA SER A 14 -21.47 8.37 1.52
C SER A 14 -22.77 7.59 1.32
N ILE A 15 -23.17 7.33 0.07
CA ILE A 15 -24.44 6.68 -0.26
C ILE A 15 -24.19 5.22 -0.67
N PRO A 16 -24.66 4.21 0.08
CA PRO A 16 -24.55 2.83 -0.33
C PRO A 16 -25.46 2.56 -1.54
N ILE A 17 -24.90 2.04 -2.63
CA ILE A 17 -25.64 1.75 -3.87
C ILE A 17 -25.79 0.25 -4.14
N ALA A 18 -24.91 -0.57 -3.59
CA ALA A 18 -25.03 -2.03 -3.68
C ALA A 18 -24.36 -2.74 -2.51
N HIS A 19 -24.91 -3.91 -2.18
CA HIS A 19 -24.28 -4.86 -1.27
C HIS A 19 -24.47 -6.28 -1.80
N SER A 20 -23.44 -7.10 -1.64
CA SER A 20 -23.49 -8.52 -1.97
C SER A 20 -23.78 -9.34 -0.72
N VAL A 21 -24.75 -10.26 -0.83
CA VAL A 21 -25.02 -11.29 0.19
C VAL A 21 -23.99 -12.43 0.16
N HIS A 22 -23.23 -12.58 -0.93
CA HIS A 22 -22.13 -13.53 -1.00
C HIS A 22 -20.95 -13.07 -0.13
N LEU A 23 -20.47 -13.98 0.72
CA LEU A 23 -19.37 -13.75 1.67
C LEU A 23 -17.98 -13.74 1.01
N LYS A 24 -17.85 -14.27 -0.21
CA LYS A 24 -16.57 -14.37 -0.91
C LYS A 24 -16.42 -13.24 -1.93
N GLU A 25 -15.31 -12.53 -1.85
CA GLU A 25 -14.89 -11.59 -2.89
C GLU A 25 -14.23 -12.35 -4.03
N GLY A 26 -14.60 -12.02 -5.26
CA GLY A 26 -14.03 -12.62 -6.46
C GLY A 26 -14.45 -11.83 -7.70
N TYR A 27 -13.70 -12.03 -8.79
CA TYR A 27 -13.89 -11.34 -10.06
C TYR A 27 -15.35 -11.38 -10.55
N GLU A 28 -15.98 -12.57 -10.60
CA GLU A 28 -17.37 -12.71 -11.07
C GLU A 28 -18.38 -11.92 -10.21
N ASN A 29 -18.16 -11.88 -8.90
CA ASN A 29 -19.06 -11.13 -8.00
C ASN A 29 -18.90 -9.62 -8.18
N VAL A 30 -17.68 -9.14 -8.48
CA VAL A 30 -17.42 -7.73 -8.80
C VAL A 30 -18.04 -7.37 -10.15
N LYS A 31 -17.85 -8.22 -11.17
CA LYS A 31 -18.46 -8.08 -12.50
C LYS A 31 -19.99 -7.99 -12.40
N GLN A 32 -20.61 -8.89 -11.63
CA GLN A 32 -22.05 -8.86 -11.40
C GLN A 32 -22.49 -7.59 -10.69
N LEU A 33 -21.74 -7.13 -9.68
CA LEU A 33 -22.05 -5.88 -8.98
C LEU A 33 -22.02 -4.69 -9.94
N LEU A 34 -20.97 -4.55 -10.75
CA LEU A 34 -20.81 -3.42 -11.70
C LEU A 34 -21.96 -3.39 -12.72
N ARG A 35 -22.38 -4.56 -13.21
CA ARG A 35 -23.55 -4.68 -14.08
C ARG A 35 -24.83 -4.22 -13.40
N LEU A 36 -25.06 -4.60 -12.13
CA LEU A 36 -26.28 -4.25 -11.41
C LEU A 36 -26.37 -2.75 -11.08
N VAL A 37 -25.22 -2.11 -10.81
CA VAL A 37 -25.16 -0.65 -10.62
C VAL A 37 -25.04 0.13 -11.92
N LYS A 38 -25.15 -0.54 -13.09
CA LYS A 38 -25.08 0.06 -14.42
C LYS A 38 -23.84 0.94 -14.61
N TYR A 39 -22.68 0.43 -14.19
CA TYR A 39 -21.42 1.18 -14.23
C TYR A 39 -21.14 1.82 -15.59
N GLU A 40 -21.35 1.08 -16.69
CA GLU A 40 -21.14 1.56 -18.07
C GLU A 40 -22.02 2.77 -18.45
N GLU A 41 -23.18 2.98 -17.81
CA GLU A 41 -24.04 4.15 -18.05
C GLU A 41 -23.53 5.41 -17.32
N HIS A 42 -22.69 5.24 -16.31
CA HIS A 42 -22.31 6.30 -15.38
C HIS A 42 -20.85 6.70 -15.49
N ASP A 43 -19.99 5.77 -15.91
CA ASP A 43 -18.55 5.98 -16.11
C ASP A 43 -17.87 6.63 -14.90
N TRP A 44 -18.21 6.14 -13.70
CA TRP A 44 -17.67 6.69 -12.46
C TRP A 44 -16.18 6.37 -12.29
N GLU A 45 -15.47 7.30 -11.65
CA GLU A 45 -14.17 6.99 -11.05
C GLU A 45 -14.34 5.97 -9.91
N VAL A 46 -13.50 4.94 -9.89
CA VAL A 46 -13.59 3.83 -8.94
C VAL A 46 -12.36 3.80 -8.04
N ILE A 47 -12.60 3.61 -6.75
CA ILE A 47 -11.55 3.43 -5.75
C ILE A 47 -11.82 2.18 -4.91
N GLY A 48 -10.77 1.43 -4.59
CA GLY A 48 -10.86 0.23 -3.77
C GLY A 48 -9.48 -0.14 -3.23
N ASP A 49 -9.38 -1.13 -2.35
CA ASP A 49 -8.06 -1.65 -1.97
C ASP A 49 -7.38 -2.38 -3.16
N TYR A 50 -6.11 -2.77 -2.99
CA TYR A 50 -5.38 -3.43 -4.07
C TYR A 50 -5.99 -4.75 -4.55
N LYS A 51 -6.71 -5.46 -3.67
CA LYS A 51 -7.37 -6.71 -4.05
C LYS A 51 -8.55 -6.41 -4.97
N MET A 52 -9.34 -5.39 -4.62
CA MET A 52 -10.43 -4.89 -5.45
C MET A 52 -9.93 -4.35 -6.78
N ILE A 53 -8.87 -3.54 -6.79
CA ILE A 53 -8.25 -3.05 -8.03
C ILE A 53 -7.78 -4.21 -8.90
N GLY A 54 -7.21 -5.26 -8.30
CA GLY A 54 -6.86 -6.48 -9.02
C GLY A 54 -8.05 -7.11 -9.74
N PHE A 55 -9.22 -7.19 -9.09
CA PHE A 55 -10.43 -7.67 -9.77
C PHE A 55 -10.91 -6.72 -10.88
N LEU A 56 -10.91 -5.41 -10.65
CA LEU A 56 -11.35 -4.42 -11.64
C LEU A 56 -10.46 -4.41 -12.90
N THR A 57 -9.16 -4.64 -12.73
CA THR A 57 -8.17 -4.66 -13.82
C THR A 57 -7.91 -6.05 -14.39
N GLY A 58 -8.63 -7.07 -13.91
CA GLY A 58 -8.47 -8.45 -14.35
C GLY A 58 -7.15 -9.12 -13.91
N LEU A 59 -6.40 -8.51 -12.99
CA LEU A 59 -5.16 -9.07 -12.44
C LEU A 59 -5.44 -10.20 -11.46
N GLN A 60 -4.68 -11.28 -11.55
CA GLN A 60 -4.70 -12.32 -10.51
C GLN A 60 -4.00 -11.83 -9.24
N GLY A 61 -4.59 -12.18 -8.08
CA GLY A 61 -3.99 -11.96 -6.77
C GLY A 61 -2.95 -13.01 -6.40
N GLY A 62 -2.33 -12.83 -5.24
CA GLY A 62 -1.29 -13.72 -4.71
C GLY A 62 0.12 -13.19 -4.95
N PHE A 63 1.13 -14.05 -4.83
CA PHE A 63 2.53 -13.69 -5.03
C PHE A 63 2.92 -13.81 -6.51
N THR A 64 2.45 -12.86 -7.30
CA THR A 64 2.57 -12.91 -8.76
C THR A 64 3.68 -11.99 -9.27
N LYS A 65 4.20 -12.30 -10.46
CA LYS A 65 5.09 -11.40 -11.21
C LYS A 65 4.21 -10.30 -11.81
N TYR A 66 4.58 -9.02 -11.72
CA TYR A 66 3.80 -7.88 -12.25
C TYR A 66 2.43 -7.62 -11.58
N PRO A 67 2.36 -7.46 -10.25
CA PRO A 67 1.09 -7.21 -9.54
C PRO A 67 0.56 -5.78 -9.72
N CYS A 68 1.34 -4.85 -10.28
CA CYS A 68 0.95 -3.46 -10.45
C CYS A 68 0.08 -3.27 -11.70
N PHE A 69 -1.01 -2.52 -11.56
CA PHE A 69 -1.88 -2.13 -12.68
C PHE A 69 -1.37 -0.92 -13.45
N LEU A 70 -0.43 -0.13 -12.90
CA LEU A 70 0.11 1.06 -13.56
C LEU A 70 1.45 0.81 -14.29
N CYS A 71 2.24 -0.17 -13.85
CA CYS A 71 3.55 -0.45 -14.42
C CYS A 71 3.90 -1.93 -14.39
N TYR A 72 4.89 -2.33 -15.18
CA TYR A 72 5.45 -3.68 -15.19
C TYR A 72 6.49 -3.88 -14.08
N TRP A 73 6.16 -3.49 -12.85
CA TRP A 73 7.00 -3.72 -11.68
C TRP A 73 7.22 -5.22 -11.44
N ASP A 74 8.45 -5.70 -11.65
CA ASP A 74 8.79 -7.10 -11.45
C ASP A 74 9.01 -7.39 -9.95
N SER A 75 7.99 -7.90 -9.27
CA SER A 75 8.04 -8.29 -7.86
C SER A 75 9.12 -9.32 -7.53
N ARG A 76 9.64 -10.06 -8.54
CA ARG A 76 10.69 -11.07 -8.37
C ARG A 76 12.10 -10.51 -8.55
N ALA A 77 12.25 -9.32 -9.12
CA ALA A 77 13.55 -8.67 -9.38
C ALA A 77 14.10 -7.92 -8.14
N THR A 78 14.22 -8.61 -7.00
CA THR A 78 14.55 -7.99 -5.70
C THR A 78 15.85 -7.19 -5.70
N ALA A 79 16.85 -7.64 -6.46
CA ALA A 79 18.12 -6.92 -6.61
C ALA A 79 17.98 -5.56 -7.31
N LYS A 80 16.94 -5.38 -8.13
CA LYS A 80 16.72 -4.17 -8.94
C LYS A 80 15.76 -3.17 -8.29
N HIS A 81 15.03 -3.57 -7.25
CA HIS A 81 13.89 -2.79 -6.72
C HIS A 81 14.27 -1.39 -6.26
N TYR A 82 15.41 -1.23 -5.58
CA TYR A 82 15.88 0.07 -5.11
C TYR A 82 16.71 0.83 -6.14
N ASP A 83 17.28 0.15 -7.14
CA ASP A 83 18.13 0.77 -8.16
C ASP A 83 17.34 1.25 -9.38
N THR A 84 16.25 0.56 -9.71
CA THR A 84 15.39 0.92 -10.83
C THR A 84 14.43 2.02 -10.39
N LYS A 85 14.64 3.24 -10.87
CA LYS A 85 13.73 4.37 -10.61
C LYS A 85 12.39 4.16 -11.30
N ASP A 86 12.41 3.93 -12.61
CA ASP A 86 11.20 3.86 -13.41
C ASP A 86 11.02 2.46 -13.99
N TRP A 87 9.86 1.87 -13.69
CA TRP A 87 9.42 0.63 -14.34
C TRP A 87 8.57 1.00 -15.54
N PRO A 88 8.64 0.25 -16.66
CA PRO A 88 7.85 0.57 -17.84
C PRO A 88 6.35 0.63 -17.49
N SER A 89 5.66 1.67 -17.95
CA SER A 89 4.22 1.83 -17.76
C SER A 89 3.48 0.65 -18.36
N ARG A 90 2.40 0.23 -17.71
CA ARG A 90 1.50 -0.79 -18.23
C ARG A 90 0.60 -0.14 -19.27
N THR A 91 0.68 -0.63 -20.51
CA THR A 91 -0.09 -0.10 -21.64
C THR A 91 -1.22 -1.02 -22.09
N GLY A 92 -1.34 -2.22 -21.50
CA GLY A 92 -2.35 -3.18 -21.90
C GLY A 92 -2.59 -4.30 -20.90
N PHE A 93 -3.78 -4.90 -21.04
CA PHE A 93 -4.28 -5.99 -20.20
C PHE A 93 -4.65 -7.21 -21.05
N VAL A 94 -3.65 -7.78 -21.74
CA VAL A 94 -3.83 -8.99 -22.56
C VAL A 94 -3.95 -10.21 -21.65
N ILE A 95 -5.07 -10.94 -21.74
CA ILE A 95 -5.33 -12.13 -20.92
C ILE A 95 -4.23 -13.17 -21.13
N GLY A 96 -3.69 -13.70 -20.02
CA GLY A 96 -2.60 -14.67 -20.01
C GLY A 96 -1.21 -14.05 -19.92
N GLU A 97 -1.08 -12.74 -20.12
CA GLU A 97 0.19 -12.03 -20.07
C GLU A 97 0.32 -11.14 -18.84
N MET A 98 1.56 -10.93 -18.37
CA MET A 98 1.90 -9.89 -17.39
C MET A 98 0.93 -9.77 -16.20
N ASN A 99 0.50 -10.93 -15.66
CA ASN A 99 -0.42 -11.10 -14.54
C ASN A 99 -1.93 -10.92 -14.79
N VAL A 100 -2.34 -10.76 -16.04
CA VAL A 100 -3.75 -10.60 -16.39
C VAL A 100 -4.37 -11.97 -16.54
N LYS A 101 -5.40 -12.24 -15.74
CA LYS A 101 -6.13 -13.52 -15.76
C LYS A 101 -7.53 -13.38 -16.33
N TRP A 102 -8.13 -12.22 -16.15
CA TRP A 102 -9.49 -11.93 -16.58
C TRP A 102 -9.53 -10.67 -17.43
N GLN A 103 -10.62 -10.47 -18.15
CA GLN A 103 -10.88 -9.22 -18.85
C GLN A 103 -10.98 -8.07 -17.84
N PRO A 104 -10.39 -6.89 -18.09
CA PRO A 104 -10.65 -5.72 -17.28
C PRO A 104 -12.14 -5.37 -17.25
N LEU A 105 -12.65 -4.99 -16.08
CA LEU A 105 -14.02 -4.55 -15.87
C LEU A 105 -14.16 -3.03 -15.91
N VAL A 106 -13.05 -2.32 -15.71
CA VAL A 106 -12.98 -0.85 -15.64
C VAL A 106 -11.70 -0.41 -16.37
N GLU A 107 -11.78 0.71 -17.09
CA GLU A 107 -10.63 1.33 -17.74
C GLU A 107 -9.60 1.79 -16.71
N GLN A 108 -8.31 1.73 -17.06
CA GLN A 108 -7.23 2.00 -16.11
C GLN A 108 -7.29 3.45 -15.61
N GLU A 109 -7.71 4.36 -16.46
CA GLU A 109 -7.81 5.80 -16.26
C GLU A 109 -8.91 6.15 -15.25
N ASN A 110 -9.95 5.32 -15.16
CA ASN A 110 -11.07 5.50 -14.22
C ASN A 110 -10.77 4.92 -12.83
N ILE A 111 -9.57 4.37 -12.60
CA ILE A 111 -9.19 3.80 -11.30
C ILE A 111 -8.35 4.80 -10.51
N LEU A 112 -8.92 5.27 -9.41
CA LEU A 112 -8.22 6.12 -8.45
C LEU A 112 -7.25 5.31 -7.61
N MET A 113 -6.11 5.93 -7.31
CA MET A 113 -5.08 5.29 -6.50
C MET A 113 -5.58 5.01 -5.07
N PRO A 114 -5.42 3.76 -4.58
CA PRO A 114 -5.97 3.34 -3.30
C PRO A 114 -5.32 4.11 -2.16
N PRO A 115 -6.07 4.83 -1.31
CA PRO A 115 -5.47 5.67 -0.27
C PRO A 115 -4.89 4.84 0.89
N LEU A 116 -5.32 3.59 1.06
CA LEU A 116 -5.10 2.82 2.28
C LEU A 116 -3.98 1.76 2.22
N HIS A 117 -3.38 1.54 3.40
CA HIS A 117 -2.42 0.49 3.77
C HIS A 117 -0.93 0.69 3.43
N ILE A 118 -0.53 1.82 2.84
CA ILE A 118 0.90 2.12 2.61
C ILE A 118 1.65 2.17 3.95
N LYS A 119 1.14 2.94 4.91
CA LYS A 119 1.71 3.05 6.27
C LYS A 119 1.91 1.69 6.93
N LEU A 120 0.93 0.78 6.80
CA LEU A 120 1.02 -0.59 7.32
C LEU A 120 2.09 -1.41 6.59
N GLY A 121 2.22 -1.24 5.28
CA GLY A 121 3.26 -1.87 4.48
C GLY A 121 4.66 -1.43 4.87
N LEU A 122 4.85 -0.13 5.10
CA LEU A 122 6.14 0.45 5.45
C LEU A 122 6.63 -0.02 6.82
N ILE A 123 5.80 0.10 7.87
CA ILE A 123 6.17 -0.39 9.20
C ILE A 123 6.48 -1.89 9.18
N LYS A 124 5.74 -2.65 8.37
CA LYS A 124 5.95 -4.08 8.22
C LYS A 124 7.33 -4.40 7.67
N GLN A 125 7.80 -3.65 6.65
CA GLN A 125 9.14 -3.85 6.11
C GLN A 125 10.22 -3.39 7.08
N PHE A 126 10.00 -2.27 7.77
CA PHE A 126 10.92 -1.76 8.79
C PHE A 126 11.15 -2.79 9.91
N VAL A 127 10.08 -3.30 10.53
CA VAL A 127 10.20 -4.25 11.65
C VAL A 127 10.78 -5.60 11.21
N ARG A 128 10.52 -6.04 9.97
CA ARG A 128 11.14 -7.25 9.41
C ARG A 128 12.64 -7.12 9.15
N ALA A 129 13.13 -5.91 8.93
CA ALA A 129 14.55 -5.64 8.73
C ALA A 129 15.29 -5.38 10.04
N LEU A 130 14.56 -5.05 11.11
CA LEU A 130 15.13 -4.78 12.44
C LEU A 130 15.75 -6.05 13.02
N ASP A 131 16.92 -5.95 13.64
CA ASP A 131 17.52 -7.08 14.35
C ASP A 131 16.62 -7.50 15.53
N HIS A 132 16.11 -8.72 15.47
CA HIS A 132 15.22 -9.29 16.50
C HIS A 132 15.90 -9.48 17.86
N LYS A 133 17.23 -9.40 17.94
CA LYS A 133 17.97 -9.44 19.22
C LYS A 133 18.25 -8.05 19.79
N SER A 134 17.98 -6.98 19.03
CA SER A 134 18.23 -5.60 19.43
C SER A 134 17.39 -5.17 20.64
N THR A 135 17.87 -4.18 21.37
CA THR A 135 17.13 -3.53 22.46
C THR A 135 15.85 -2.86 21.97
N ALA A 136 15.86 -2.34 20.73
CA ALA A 136 14.66 -1.78 20.09
C ALA A 136 13.59 -2.85 19.83
N PHE A 137 13.97 -4.05 19.37
CA PHE A 137 13.00 -5.12 19.15
C PHE A 137 12.38 -5.60 20.46
N LYS A 138 13.20 -5.81 21.50
CA LYS A 138 12.71 -6.14 22.85
C LYS A 138 11.78 -5.07 23.43
N HIS A 139 12.02 -3.81 23.08
CA HIS A 139 11.13 -2.71 23.46
C HIS A 139 9.76 -2.84 22.80
N LEU A 140 9.68 -3.25 21.53
CA LEU A 140 8.40 -3.50 20.86
C LEU A 140 7.57 -4.56 21.60
N GLU A 141 8.22 -5.64 22.05
CA GLU A 141 7.56 -6.70 22.84
C GLU A 141 7.02 -6.17 24.17
N ALA A 142 7.78 -5.31 24.85
CA ALA A 142 7.36 -4.68 26.10
C ALA A 142 6.21 -3.66 25.92
N VAL A 143 6.22 -2.87 24.84
CA VAL A 143 5.18 -1.85 24.55
C VAL A 143 3.85 -2.49 24.13
N PHE A 144 3.91 -3.67 23.51
CA PHE A 144 2.76 -4.41 22.98
C PHE A 144 2.66 -5.83 23.55
N PRO A 145 2.48 -6.00 24.88
CA PRO A 145 2.46 -7.33 25.51
C PRO A 145 1.26 -8.21 25.08
N ARG A 146 0.25 -7.61 24.45
CA ARG A 146 -0.92 -8.30 23.88
C ARG A 146 -0.65 -8.86 22.47
N LEU A 147 0.40 -8.40 21.79
CA LEU A 147 0.82 -8.95 20.51
C LEU A 147 1.75 -10.13 20.75
N SER A 148 1.55 -11.21 20.01
CA SER A 148 2.50 -12.32 20.02
C SER A 148 3.81 -11.90 19.36
N GLU A 149 4.92 -12.50 19.79
CA GLU A 149 6.23 -12.33 19.17
C GLU A 149 6.16 -12.54 17.64
N ALA A 150 5.41 -13.55 17.19
CA ALA A 150 5.20 -13.82 15.77
C ALA A 150 4.54 -12.64 15.02
N LYS A 151 3.56 -11.95 15.63
CA LYS A 151 2.92 -10.76 15.03
C LYS A 151 3.91 -9.60 14.95
N ILE A 152 4.70 -9.39 16.02
CA ILE A 152 5.72 -8.33 16.07
C ILE A 152 6.79 -8.59 15.01
N LYS A 153 7.40 -9.78 14.96
CA LYS A 153 8.37 -10.18 13.91
C LYS A 153 7.81 -10.04 12.51
N ALA A 154 6.53 -10.37 12.33
CA ALA A 154 5.87 -10.24 11.04
C ALA A 154 5.57 -8.79 10.65
N GLY A 155 5.74 -7.83 11.56
CA GLY A 155 5.46 -6.41 11.38
C GLY A 155 3.96 -6.11 11.31
N VAL A 156 3.14 -6.91 12.00
CA VAL A 156 1.67 -6.82 11.95
C VAL A 156 1.18 -5.91 13.06
N PHE A 157 0.93 -4.65 12.69
CA PHE A 157 0.40 -3.61 13.57
C PHE A 157 -0.88 -3.00 13.01
N VAL A 158 -1.72 -2.46 13.90
CA VAL A 158 -2.86 -1.61 13.51
C VAL A 158 -2.52 -0.13 13.58
N GLY A 159 -3.35 0.72 12.96
CA GLY A 159 -3.15 2.17 12.93
C GLY A 159 -2.83 2.81 14.30
N PRO A 160 -3.62 2.54 15.36
CA PRO A 160 -3.36 3.06 16.70
C PRO A 160 -2.00 2.62 17.29
N GLU A 161 -1.58 1.38 17.06
CA GLU A 161 -0.30 0.87 17.56
C GLU A 161 0.88 1.58 16.89
N ILE A 162 0.80 1.82 15.58
CA ILE A 162 1.83 2.56 14.85
C ILE A 162 1.89 4.01 15.35
N THR A 163 0.73 4.64 15.56
CA THR A 163 0.69 6.00 16.13
C THR A 163 1.30 6.07 17.52
N LYS A 164 0.99 5.10 18.40
CA LYS A 164 1.61 4.98 19.73
C LYS A 164 3.13 4.85 19.60
N LEU A 165 3.62 4.00 18.70
CA LEU A 165 5.05 3.78 18.49
C LEU A 165 5.78 5.03 17.96
N MET A 166 5.15 5.79 17.04
CA MET A 166 5.71 7.05 16.54
C MET A 166 5.85 8.13 17.62
N GLN A 167 5.03 8.06 18.66
CA GLN A 167 5.05 8.98 19.80
C GLN A 167 5.96 8.50 20.95
N ASP A 168 6.60 7.34 20.81
CA ASP A 168 7.46 6.74 21.83
C ASP A 168 8.92 7.18 21.65
N PRO A 169 9.43 8.11 22.49
CA PRO A 169 10.81 8.56 22.40
C PRO A 169 11.81 7.47 22.82
N GLU A 170 11.39 6.55 23.69
CA GLU A 170 12.24 5.46 24.18
C GLU A 170 12.54 4.47 23.05
N PHE A 171 11.54 4.16 22.22
CA PHE A 171 11.74 3.34 21.03
C PHE A 171 12.78 3.96 20.09
N SER A 172 12.61 5.24 19.74
CA SER A 172 13.55 5.99 18.88
C SER A 172 14.95 6.12 19.50
N GLY A 173 15.04 6.15 20.83
CA GLY A 173 16.28 6.15 21.60
C GLY A 173 17.05 4.83 21.53
N LYS A 174 16.33 3.70 21.45
CA LYS A 174 16.91 2.34 21.40
C LYS A 174 17.36 1.88 20.01
N LEU A 175 17.00 2.61 18.95
CA LEU A 175 17.39 2.29 17.57
C LEU A 175 18.87 2.60 17.32
N LEU A 176 19.56 1.70 16.61
CA LEU A 176 20.90 1.93 16.10
C LEU A 176 20.89 3.01 15.01
N ALA A 177 22.04 3.62 14.72
CA ALA A 177 22.14 4.73 13.75
C ALA A 177 21.47 4.48 12.37
N PRO A 178 21.67 3.33 11.68
CA PRO A 178 20.98 3.05 10.42
C PRO A 178 19.46 2.91 10.59
N ASP A 179 19.01 2.14 11.59
CA ASP A 179 17.59 1.91 11.87
C ASP A 179 16.88 3.20 12.27
N LYS A 180 17.55 4.06 13.05
CA LYS A 180 17.06 5.36 13.49
C LYS A 180 16.88 6.31 12.32
N ARG A 181 17.77 6.26 11.32
CA ARG A 181 17.62 7.03 10.07
C ARG A 181 16.39 6.56 9.30
N ALA A 182 16.24 5.25 9.12
CA ALA A 182 15.07 4.65 8.45
C ALA A 182 13.75 4.96 9.18
N TRP A 183 13.76 4.91 10.51
CA TRP A 183 12.62 5.26 11.36
C TRP A 183 12.23 6.73 11.20
N ARG A 184 13.20 7.65 11.25
CA ARG A 184 12.95 9.09 11.07
C ARG A 184 12.33 9.39 9.71
N SER A 185 12.88 8.83 8.64
CA SER A 185 12.28 9.00 7.29
C SER A 185 10.89 8.39 7.19
N PHE A 186 10.62 7.27 7.87
CA PHE A 186 9.28 6.68 7.92
C PHE A 186 8.28 7.61 8.60
N VAL A 187 8.64 8.17 9.77
CA VAL A 187 7.80 9.13 10.49
C VAL A 187 7.55 10.37 9.63
N ALA A 188 8.59 10.91 8.99
CA ALA A 188 8.48 12.09 8.12
C ALA A 188 7.52 11.85 6.97
N VAL A 189 7.62 10.72 6.26
CA VAL A 189 6.69 10.36 5.18
C VAL A 189 5.26 10.16 5.69
N VAL A 190 5.08 9.57 6.88
CA VAL A 190 3.75 9.39 7.46
C VAL A 190 3.10 10.73 7.81
N GLN A 191 3.88 11.70 8.26
CA GLN A 191 3.39 13.02 8.66
C GLN A 191 3.19 13.97 7.47
N GLY A 192 4.18 14.05 6.57
CA GLY A 192 4.23 15.01 5.47
C GLY A 192 3.67 14.51 4.13
N PHE A 193 3.35 13.22 3.99
CA PHE A 193 2.78 12.69 2.74
C PHE A 193 1.53 11.83 2.95
N LEU A 194 1.57 10.90 3.91
CA LEU A 194 0.43 10.01 4.19
C LEU A 194 -0.52 10.56 5.27
N GLY A 195 -0.24 11.78 5.76
CA GLY A 195 -1.01 12.47 6.79
C GLY A 195 -2.23 13.19 6.22
N LYS A 196 -2.81 14.09 7.03
CA LYS A 196 -3.91 14.96 6.56
C LYS A 196 -3.44 16.02 5.57
N ASN A 197 -2.19 16.45 5.72
CA ASN A 197 -1.58 17.49 4.90
C ASN A 197 -0.47 16.86 4.07
N LYS A 198 -0.32 17.35 2.84
CA LYS A 198 0.77 17.01 1.93
C LYS A 198 1.75 18.18 1.94
N GLU A 199 2.96 17.95 2.42
CA GLU A 199 4.05 18.93 2.39
C GLU A 199 4.53 19.14 0.95
N GLU A 200 5.08 20.32 0.63
CA GLU A 200 5.57 20.62 -0.73
C GLU A 200 6.77 19.73 -1.12
N ASN A 201 7.63 19.40 -0.16
CA ASN A 201 8.81 18.55 -0.34
C ASN A 201 8.54 17.05 -0.17
N TYR A 202 7.27 16.60 -0.23
CA TYR A 202 6.91 15.18 -0.05
C TYR A 202 7.72 14.20 -0.93
N ARG A 203 8.15 14.62 -2.13
CA ARG A 203 9.00 13.82 -3.02
C ARG A 203 10.36 13.53 -2.39
N GLU A 204 10.97 14.53 -1.76
CA GLU A 204 12.24 14.39 -1.04
C GLU A 204 12.09 13.45 0.16
N LEU A 205 10.98 13.57 0.90
CA LEU A 205 10.66 12.67 2.01
C LEU A 205 10.60 11.21 1.55
N VAL A 206 9.96 10.95 0.41
CA VAL A 206 9.86 9.60 -0.16
C VAL A 206 11.21 9.10 -0.66
N ASP A 207 12.01 9.94 -1.32
CA ASP A 207 13.36 9.56 -1.77
C ASP A 207 14.29 9.23 -0.59
N ASP A 208 14.23 10.01 0.48
CA ASP A 208 15.01 9.75 1.69
C ASP A 208 14.56 8.48 2.40
N LEU A 209 13.26 8.19 2.43
CA LEU A 209 12.72 6.91 2.89
C LEU A 209 13.25 5.74 2.08
N LEU A 210 13.26 5.84 0.75
CA LEU A 210 13.73 4.76 -0.12
C LEU A 210 15.23 4.50 0.08
N LYS A 211 16.04 5.55 0.19
CA LYS A 211 17.49 5.45 0.47
C LYS A 211 17.76 4.82 1.83
N SER A 212 17.05 5.28 2.87
CA SER A 212 17.25 4.78 4.23
C SER A 212 16.78 3.33 4.39
N TYR A 213 15.65 2.96 3.78
CA TYR A 213 15.16 1.58 3.76
C TYR A 213 16.11 0.66 3.01
N LYS A 214 16.67 1.10 1.87
CA LYS A 214 17.72 0.35 1.17
C LYS A 214 18.92 0.13 2.07
N GLY A 215 19.40 1.18 2.74
CA GLY A 215 20.55 1.13 3.64
C GLY A 215 20.35 0.24 4.87
N MET A 216 19.12 0.18 5.39
CA MET A 216 18.74 -0.73 6.49
C MET A 216 18.58 -2.19 6.02
N GLY A 217 18.46 -2.44 4.72
CA GLY A 217 18.20 -3.78 4.18
C GLY A 217 16.71 -4.18 4.17
N CYS A 218 15.80 -3.21 4.25
CA CYS A 218 14.37 -3.45 4.03
C CYS A 218 14.15 -4.05 2.64
N ARG A 219 13.24 -5.02 2.53
CA ARG A 219 12.79 -5.50 1.21
C ARG A 219 11.71 -4.57 0.66
N MET A 220 11.80 -4.24 -0.63
CA MET A 220 10.75 -3.46 -1.26
C MET A 220 9.49 -4.31 -1.39
N SER A 221 8.39 -3.82 -0.82
CA SER A 221 7.07 -4.43 -0.97
C SER A 221 6.26 -3.72 -2.03
N TYR A 222 5.13 -4.30 -2.44
CA TYR A 222 4.20 -3.61 -3.33
C TYR A 222 3.76 -2.25 -2.76
N ASN A 223 3.56 -2.14 -1.43
CA ASN A 223 3.24 -0.86 -0.77
C ASN A 223 4.40 0.15 -0.80
N THR A 224 5.64 -0.34 -0.79
CA THR A 224 6.85 0.50 -0.92
C THR A 224 7.06 0.95 -2.37
N ASN A 225 6.65 0.14 -3.35
CA ASN A 225 6.61 0.56 -4.74
C ASN A 225 5.44 1.54 -4.99
N ASP A 226 4.29 1.32 -4.34
CA ASP A 226 3.12 2.18 -4.48
C ASP A 226 3.40 3.61 -3.99
N ILE A 227 4.05 3.78 -2.84
CA ILE A 227 4.40 5.12 -2.36
C ILE A 227 5.32 5.87 -3.33
N LYS A 228 6.21 5.14 -4.00
CA LYS A 228 7.10 5.67 -5.03
C LYS A 228 6.34 6.04 -6.29
N LEU A 229 5.37 5.22 -6.73
CA LEU A 229 4.50 5.59 -7.85
C LEU A 229 3.66 6.82 -7.52
N LYS A 230 3.12 6.89 -6.30
CA LYS A 230 2.35 8.05 -5.85
C LYS A 230 3.17 9.34 -5.77
N SER A 231 4.45 9.28 -5.39
CA SER A 231 5.28 10.49 -5.38
C SER A 231 5.55 11.04 -6.79
N LEU A 232 5.51 10.18 -7.80
CA LEU A 232 5.73 10.51 -9.22
C LEU A 232 4.45 10.92 -9.94
N ILE A 233 3.31 10.27 -9.63
CA ILE A 233 2.05 10.40 -10.38
C ILE A 233 1.11 11.46 -9.78
N ILE A 234 1.14 11.71 -8.46
CA ILE A 234 0.26 12.71 -7.83
C ILE A 234 0.81 14.12 -8.15
N ILE A 235 0.46 14.61 -9.34
CA ILE A 235 0.47 16.02 -9.73
C ILE A 235 -0.79 16.66 -9.16
#